data_AF-A0AAE0A6F7-F1
#
_entry.id   AF-A0AAE0A6F7-F1
#
_cell.length_a   1.000
_cell.length_b   1.000
_cell.length_c   1.000
_cell.angle_alpha   90.00
_cell.angle_beta   90.00
_cell.angle_gamma   90.00
#
_symmetry.space_group_name_H-M   'P 1'
#
loop_
_entity.id
_entity.type
_entity.pdbx_description
1 polymer ?
#
loop_
_entity_poly.entity_id
_entity_poly.type
_entity_poly.pdbx_seq_one_letter_code
_entity_poly.pdbx_strand_id
1 'polypeptide(L)'
;MSCHGSLSLAHVVKAALDEFSLLSGLHANHAKSNIFTFGVSPTINQQLINLFGYTVGSFPIRYLGIPIISSRLRLHDYSPLVDRVLGRLASWLNQGLSYVGHL
;
A
#
# COMPACT_ATOMS: atom_id res chain seq x y z
N MET A 1 22.62 -9.56 -11.11
CA MET A 1 21.25 -9.09 -11.45
C MET A 1 21.21 -7.60 -11.20
N SER A 2 21.11 -6.82 -12.26
CA SER A 2 21.70 -5.47 -12.34
C SER A 2 20.83 -4.42 -11.67
N CYS A 3 21.24 -4.00 -10.47
CA CYS A 3 20.60 -2.96 -9.66
C CYS A 3 20.48 -1.61 -10.40
N HIS A 4 21.27 -1.38 -11.45
CA HIS A 4 21.22 -0.18 -12.27
C HIS A 4 19.92 -0.03 -13.08
N GLY A 5 19.27 -1.15 -13.43
CA GLY A 5 17.99 -1.13 -14.14
C GLY A 5 16.80 -0.72 -13.25
N SER A 6 16.92 -0.86 -11.92
CA SER A 6 15.85 -0.45 -11.01
C SER A 6 15.81 1.07 -10.81
N LEU A 7 16.97 1.73 -10.82
CA LEU A 7 17.05 3.18 -10.63
C LEU A 7 16.51 3.94 -11.86
N SER A 8 16.81 3.47 -13.08
CA SER A 8 16.25 4.09 -14.30
C SER A 8 14.72 3.95 -14.35
N LEU A 9 14.19 2.77 -14.02
CA LEU A 9 12.75 2.55 -13.93
C LEU A 9 12.10 3.47 -12.87
N ALA A 10 12.76 3.67 -11.74
CA ALA A 10 12.26 4.55 -10.69
C ALA A 10 12.13 6.01 -11.17
N HIS A 11 13.05 6.50 -12.00
CA HIS A 11 12.95 7.84 -12.60
C HIS A 11 11.76 7.93 -13.56
N VAL A 12 11.51 6.89 -14.37
CA VAL A 12 10.34 6.85 -15.27
C VAL A 12 9.04 6.89 -14.46
N VAL A 13 8.94 6.11 -13.38
CA VAL A 13 7.77 6.13 -12.49
C VAL A 13 7.59 7.49 -11.83
N LYS A 14 8.68 8.12 -11.36
CA LYS A 14 8.63 9.47 -10.78
C LYS A 14 8.11 10.49 -11.78
N ALA A 15 8.64 10.49 -13.01
CA ALA A 15 8.18 11.38 -14.08
C ALA A 15 6.70 11.19 -14.41
N ALA A 16 6.23 9.95 -14.50
CA ALA A 16 4.81 9.66 -14.76
C ALA A 16 3.90 10.13 -13.61
N LEU A 17 4.33 9.98 -12.35
CA LEU A 17 3.59 10.48 -11.19
C LEU A 17 3.54 12.01 -11.17
N ASP A 18 4.64 12.67 -11.53
CA ASP A 18 4.70 14.14 -11.61
C ASP A 18 3.80 14.68 -12.72
N GLU A 19 3.81 14.04 -13.89
CA GLU A 19 2.92 14.38 -15.01
C GLU A 19 1.45 14.16 -14.64
N PHE A 20 1.11 13.02 -14.04
CA PHE A 20 -0.23 12.76 -13.55
C PHE A 20 -0.66 13.82 -12.52
N SER A 21 0.25 14.20 -11.63
CA SER A 21 -0.02 15.20 -10.61
C SER A 21 -0.27 16.58 -11.21
N LEU A 22 0.51 16.96 -12.22
CA LEU A 22 0.33 18.20 -12.98
C LEU A 22 -1.03 18.24 -13.69
N LEU A 23 -1.43 17.13 -14.31
CA LEU A 23 -2.67 17.06 -15.09
C LEU A 23 -3.93 16.94 -14.23
N SER A 24 -3.85 16.20 -13.12
CA SER A 24 -5.02 15.92 -12.26
C SER A 24 -5.15 16.87 -11.07
N GLY A 25 -4.08 17.56 -10.67
CA GLY A 25 -4.01 18.29 -9.41
C GLY A 25 -3.94 17.40 -8.16
N LEU A 26 -3.84 16.07 -8.33
CA LEU A 26 -3.72 15.13 -7.22
C LEU A 26 -2.26 14.91 -6.87
N HIS A 27 -1.93 15.00 -5.58
CA HIS A 27 -0.58 14.77 -5.07
C HIS A 27 -0.55 13.54 -4.16
N ALA A 28 0.53 12.77 -4.26
CA ALA A 28 0.78 11.70 -3.32
C ALA A 28 1.00 12.26 -1.91
N ASN A 29 0.38 11.64 -0.91
CA ASN A 29 0.55 12.07 0.47
C ASN A 29 1.85 11.49 1.04
N HIS A 30 2.87 12.35 1.22
CA HIS A 30 4.19 11.94 1.73
C HIS A 30 4.14 11.23 3.10
N ALA A 31 3.17 11.55 3.97
CA ALA A 31 3.05 10.92 5.29
C ALA A 31 2.39 9.53 5.24
N LYS A 32 1.67 9.20 4.16
CA LYS A 32 1.00 7.90 3.97
C LYS A 32 1.72 7.01 2.95
N SER A 33 2.51 7.60 2.06
CA SER A 33 3.29 6.90 1.05
C SER A 33 4.62 6.43 1.63
N ASN A 34 5.00 5.19 1.30
CA ASN A 34 6.26 4.58 1.72
C ASN A 34 6.96 3.92 0.53
N ILE A 35 8.28 3.87 0.58
CA ILE A 35 9.10 3.07 -0.34
C ILE A 35 9.44 1.75 0.33
N PHE A 36 9.31 0.67 -0.43
CA PHE A 36 9.71 -0.66 -0.02
C PHE A 36 10.71 -1.21 -1.03
N THR A 37 11.89 -1.57 -0.55
CA THR A 37 12.96 -2.12 -1.39
C THR A 37 13.39 -3.48 -0.89
N PHE A 38 13.66 -4.43 -1.79
CA PHE A 38 14.16 -5.75 -1.46
C PHE A 38 15.39 -6.10 -2.31
N GLY A 39 16.44 -6.65 -1.68
CA GLY A 39 17.63 -7.12 -2.38
C GLY A 39 18.45 -6.02 -3.10
N VAL A 40 18.29 -4.75 -2.74
CA VAL A 40 19.05 -3.62 -3.30
C VAL A 40 20.21 -3.24 -2.39
N SER A 41 21.28 -2.69 -2.96
CA SER A 41 22.40 -2.14 -2.18
C SER A 41 21.94 -0.92 -1.36
N PRO A 42 22.58 -0.65 -0.22
CA PRO A 42 22.23 0.50 0.63
C PRO A 42 22.36 1.83 -0.13
N THR A 43 23.34 1.95 -1.04
CA THR A 43 23.53 3.12 -1.89
C THR A 43 22.32 3.38 -2.79
N ILE A 44 21.81 2.34 -3.45
CA ILE A 44 20.64 2.47 -4.34
C ILE A 44 19.38 2.73 -3.53
N ASN A 45 19.27 2.14 -2.34
CA ASN A 45 18.15 2.43 -1.45
C ASN A 45 18.11 3.91 -1.06
N GLN A 46 19.25 4.49 -0.69
CA GLN A 46 19.38 5.94 -0.43
C GLN A 46 19.03 6.79 -1.65
N GLN A 47 19.48 6.39 -2.85
CA GLN A 47 19.12 7.10 -4.09
C GLN A 47 17.61 7.09 -4.34
N LEU A 48 16.94 5.95 -4.11
CA LEU A 48 15.49 5.85 -4.24
C LEU A 48 14.73 6.70 -3.22
N ILE A 49 15.19 6.71 -1.97
CA ILE A 49 14.63 7.56 -0.92
C ILE A 49 14.75 9.03 -1.31
N ASN A 50 15.91 9.46 -1.79
CA ASN A 50 16.14 10.83 -2.23
C ASN A 50 15.31 11.20 -3.47
N LEU A 51 15.09 10.26 -4.39
CA LEU A 51 14.31 10.50 -5.62
C LEU A 51 12.83 10.77 -5.33
N PHE A 52 12.23 10.01 -4.41
CA PHE A 52 10.80 10.10 -4.12
C PHE A 52 10.47 10.95 -2.89
N GLY A 53 11.39 11.09 -1.94
CA GLY A 53 11.16 11.83 -0.70
C GLY A 53 10.15 11.17 0.25
N TYR A 54 9.94 9.86 0.16
CA TYR A 54 9.07 9.09 1.04
C TYR A 54 9.87 8.36 2.13
N THR A 55 9.20 8.02 3.22
CA THR A 55 9.78 7.18 4.27
C THR A 55 9.96 5.74 3.80
N VAL A 56 10.99 5.07 4.34
CA VAL A 56 11.20 3.64 4.12
C VAL A 56 10.24 2.87 5.01
N GLY A 57 9.41 2.02 4.41
CA GLY A 57 8.55 1.13 5.17
C GLY A 57 9.22 -0.20 5.51
N SER A 58 8.71 -0.88 6.54
CA SER A 58 9.16 -2.22 6.95
C SER A 58 8.14 -3.29 6.59
N PHE A 59 8.62 -4.50 6.34
CA PHE A 59 7.79 -5.71 6.26
C PHE A 59 7.51 -6.28 7.66
N PRO A 60 6.40 -7.04 7.84
CA PRO A 60 5.36 -7.36 6.86
C PRO A 60 4.37 -6.21 6.65
N ILE A 61 4.06 -5.90 5.38
CA ILE A 61 3.11 -4.85 5.00
C ILE A 61 1.72 -5.45 4.91
N ARG A 62 0.68 -4.72 5.33
CA ARG A 62 -0.71 -5.08 5.05
C ARG A 62 -1.32 -4.09 4.08
N TYR A 63 -1.91 -4.58 3.01
CA TYR A 63 -2.71 -3.78 2.09
C TYR A 63 -4.18 -4.17 2.24
N LEU A 64 -5.02 -3.18 2.60
CA LEU A 64 -6.44 -3.38 2.88
C LEU A 64 -6.75 -4.47 3.94
N GLY A 65 -5.80 -4.75 4.83
CA GLY A 65 -5.92 -5.76 5.89
C GLY A 65 -5.28 -7.12 5.56
N ILE A 66 -4.94 -7.36 4.30
CA ILE A 66 -4.29 -8.59 3.84
C ILE A 66 -2.77 -8.38 3.84
N PRO A 67 -1.97 -9.32 4.36
CA PRO A 67 -0.52 -9.22 4.28
C PRO A 67 -0.05 -9.30 2.82
N ILE A 68 0.83 -8.38 2.41
CA ILE A 68 1.56 -8.49 1.15
C ILE A 68 2.76 -9.40 1.42
N ILE A 69 2.69 -10.63 0.91
CA ILE A 69 3.74 -11.65 0.99
C ILE A 69 4.14 -12.11 -0.41
N SER A 70 5.39 -12.54 -0.58
CA SER A 70 5.88 -13.07 -1.86
C SER A 70 5.38 -14.48 -2.16
N SER A 71 4.81 -15.18 -1.17
CA SER A 71 4.26 -16.52 -1.29
C SER A 71 2.76 -16.51 -1.56
N ARG A 72 2.20 -17.66 -1.94
CA ARG A 72 0.75 -17.83 -2.13
C ARG A 72 0.02 -17.62 -0.80
N LEU A 73 -0.91 -16.66 -0.77
CA LEU A 73 -1.81 -16.42 0.35
C LEU A 73 -2.60 -17.69 0.71
N ARG A 74 -2.63 -18.01 2.00
CA ARG A 74 -3.39 -19.11 2.58
C ARG A 74 -4.67 -18.58 3.21
N LEU A 75 -5.63 -19.47 3.44
CA LEU A 75 -6.95 -19.11 3.96
C LEU A 75 -6.88 -18.33 5.29
N HIS A 76 -5.92 -18.66 6.16
CA HIS A 76 -5.70 -17.95 7.42
C HIS A 76 -5.19 -16.51 7.27
N ASP A 77 -4.52 -16.17 6.17
CA ASP A 77 -4.04 -14.80 5.91
C ASP A 77 -5.20 -13.81 5.72
N TYR A 78 -6.39 -14.33 5.36
CA TYR A 78 -7.62 -13.56 5.19
C TYR A 78 -8.43 -13.41 6.49
N SER A 79 -8.11 -14.13 7.57
CA SER A 79 -8.86 -14.05 8.84
C SER A 79 -9.06 -12.60 9.31
N PRO A 80 -8.03 -11.73 9.32
CA PRO A 80 -8.19 -10.35 9.79
C PRO A 80 -9.18 -9.53 8.94
N LEU A 81 -9.36 -9.88 7.66
CA LEU A 81 -10.34 -9.25 6.80
C LEU A 81 -11.74 -9.79 7.08
N VAL A 82 -11.88 -11.11 7.23
CA VAL A 82 -13.14 -11.75 7.59
C VAL A 82 -13.65 -11.22 8.94
N ASP A 83 -12.77 -11.15 9.94
CA ASP A 83 -13.09 -10.66 11.28
C ASP A 83 -13.61 -9.21 11.25
N ARG A 84 -13.04 -8.34 10.40
CA ARG A 84 -13.53 -6.97 10.22
C ARG A 84 -14.92 -6.92 9.59
N VAL A 85 -15.19 -7.79 8.61
CA VAL A 85 -16.52 -7.85 7.95
C VAL A 85 -17.55 -8.36 8.94
N LEU A 86 -17.26 -9.45 9.65
CA LEU A 86 -18.14 -10.01 10.68
C LEU A 86 -18.38 -9.02 11.80
N GLY A 87 -17.35 -8.29 12.25
CA GLY A 87 -17.49 -7.24 13.27
C GLY A 87 -18.42 -6.10 12.83
N ARG A 88 -18.37 -5.69 11.55
CA ARG A 88 -19.30 -4.69 11.00
C ARG A 88 -20.73 -5.22 10.93
N LEU A 89 -20.93 -6.45 10.47
CA LEU A 89 -22.25 -7.09 10.42
C LEU A 89 -22.86 -7.22 11.83
N ALA A 90 -22.06 -7.65 12.81
CA ALA A 90 -22.51 -7.74 14.21
C ALA A 90 -22.85 -6.36 14.77
N SER A 91 -22.06 -5.32 14.47
CA SER A 91 -22.37 -3.95 14.86
C SER A 91 -23.69 -3.46 14.26
N TRP A 92 -23.99 -3.79 13.00
CA TRP A 92 -25.25 -3.43 12.35
C TRP A 92 -26.45 -4.17 12.92
N LEU A 93 -26.30 -5.44 13.29
CA LEU A 93 -27.37 -6.21 13.94
C LEU A 93 -27.65 -5.72 15.36
N ASN A 94 -26.63 -5.26 16.09
CA ASN A 94 -26.77 -4.79 17.47
C ASN A 94 -27.20 -3.32 17.59
N GLN A 95 -26.96 -2.50 16.57
CA GLN A 95 -27.52 -1.15 16.48
C GLN A 95 -28.88 -1.24 15.79
N GLY A 96 -29.95 -1.44 16.58
CA GLY A 96 -31.32 -1.66 16.10
C GLY A 96 -31.67 -0.81 14.87
N LEU A 97 -31.49 -1.39 13.69
CA LEU A 97 -31.80 -0.77 12.41
C LEU A 97 -33.31 -0.65 12.35
N SER A 98 -33.83 0.58 12.39
CA SER A 98 -35.23 0.82 12.04
C SER A 98 -35.50 0.19 10.68
N TYR A 99 -36.64 -0.50 10.55
CA TYR A 99 -37.11 -1.31 9.42
C TYR A 99 -36.78 -0.78 7.99
N VAL A 100 -36.60 0.53 7.81
CA VAL A 100 -36.22 1.19 6.55
C VAL A 100 -34.80 0.83 6.07
N GLY A 101 -33.86 0.48 6.95
CA GLY A 101 -32.48 0.14 6.57
C GLY A 101 -32.28 -1.29 6.07
N HIS A 102 -33.34 -2.10 6.03
CA HIS A 102 -33.30 -3.52 5.68
C HIS A 102 -33.74 -3.85 4.23
N LEU A 103 -34.17 -2.85 3.44
CA LEU A 103 -34.61 -2.98 2.04
C LEU A 103 -33.63 -2.26 1.10
#